data_AF-A0AAU0RC00-F1
#
_entry.id   AF-A0AAU0RC00-F1
#
_cell.length_a   1.000
_cell.length_b   1.000
_cell.length_c   1.000
_cell.angle_alpha   90.00
_cell.angle_beta   90.00
_cell.angle_gamma   90.00
#
_symmetry.space_group_name_H-M   'P 1'
#
loop_
_entity.id
_entity.type
_entity.pdbx_description
1 polymer ?
#
loop_
_entity_poly.entity_id
_entity_poly.type
_entity_poly.pdbx_seq_one_letter_code
_entity_poly.pdbx_strand_id
1 'polypeptide(L)'
;MRITVNDKEVVIPSSLSEFTLGQRIAFQEEYGNDLDEWLKKIVEMEDGPMKELEVVEFQMEKMFRTFAFFANCTPEALKESEFVDKIANIYYACLSVLFESESKVECRQEYSWKGETWVLHPPSLKHGDKMQFGEFIDSKQVVQNLIALGKSRWDAMLQLCAIYLRKPSEEYDESFLYENSERIEMMRELPMDIAMGVGFFLTASMSLSIHHFQSSTVAESKEVVGTQQNTSSNGDGSISLNP
;
A
#
# COMPACT_ATOMS: atom_id res chain seq x y z
N MET A 1 21.50 11.46 0.79
CA MET A 1 22.62 12.22 1.44
C MET A 1 23.90 11.40 1.55
N ARG A 2 25.10 11.99 1.40
CA ARG A 2 26.40 11.32 1.62
C ARG A 2 27.05 11.82 2.91
N ILE A 3 27.50 10.92 3.76
CA ILE A 3 28.16 11.24 5.04
C ILE A 3 29.37 10.33 5.26
N THR A 4 30.33 10.77 6.06
CA THR A 4 31.48 9.95 6.43
C THR A 4 31.30 9.41 7.86
N VAL A 5 31.30 8.09 8.01
CA VAL A 5 31.24 7.39 9.31
C VAL A 5 32.45 6.47 9.41
N ASN A 6 33.30 6.67 10.41
CA ASN A 6 34.54 5.88 10.62
C ASN A 6 35.38 5.77 9.32
N ASP A 7 35.65 6.92 8.68
CA ASP A 7 36.41 7.07 7.43
C ASP A 7 35.81 6.38 6.19
N LYS A 8 34.56 5.90 6.26
CA LYS A 8 33.80 5.37 5.13
C LYS A 8 32.72 6.34 4.68
N GLU A 9 32.67 6.63 3.39
CA GLU A 9 31.55 7.36 2.78
C GLU A 9 30.34 6.40 2.70
N VAL A 10 29.23 6.80 3.32
CA VAL A 10 27.96 6.06 3.31
C VAL A 10 26.85 6.95 2.75
N VAL A 11 25.88 6.31 2.08
CA VAL A 11 24.73 6.98 1.48
C VAL A 11 23.51 6.71 2.34
N ILE A 12 22.98 7.75 2.98
CA ILE A 12 21.75 7.69 3.76
C ILE A 12 20.62 8.32 2.94
N PRO A 13 19.49 7.64 2.73
CA PRO A 13 18.39 8.19 1.96
C PRO A 13 17.80 9.41 2.67
N SER A 14 17.60 10.49 1.90
CA SER A 14 16.94 11.72 2.34
C SER A 14 15.49 11.85 1.86
N SER A 15 15.04 10.97 0.96
CA SER A 15 13.68 10.95 0.40
C SER A 15 13.24 9.52 0.09
N LEU A 16 11.93 9.32 -0.06
CA LEU A 16 11.36 8.03 -0.44
C LEU A 16 11.84 7.55 -1.82
N SER A 17 12.25 8.46 -2.70
CA SER A 17 12.82 8.13 -4.01
C SER A 17 14.27 7.63 -3.96
N GLU A 18 14.98 7.81 -2.83
CA GLU A 18 16.39 7.43 -2.67
C GLU A 18 16.58 6.00 -2.14
N PHE A 19 15.50 5.30 -1.79
CA PHE A 19 15.55 3.88 -1.43
C PHE A 19 14.40 3.10 -2.05
N THR A 20 14.59 1.79 -2.09
CA THR A 20 13.74 0.87 -2.86
C THR A 20 12.83 0.04 -1.96
N LEU A 21 11.77 -0.50 -2.56
CA LEU A 21 10.89 -1.44 -1.90
C LEU A 21 11.63 -2.69 -1.41
N GLY A 22 12.62 -3.16 -2.17
CA GLY A 22 13.51 -4.25 -1.75
C GLY A 22 14.31 -3.90 -0.50
N GLN A 23 14.87 -2.68 -0.43
CA GLN A 23 15.54 -2.21 0.79
C GLN A 23 14.57 -2.07 1.97
N ARG A 24 13.31 -1.67 1.74
CA ARG A 24 12.30 -1.61 2.81
C ARG A 24 11.95 -3.00 3.35
N ILE A 25 11.87 -4.00 2.47
CA ILE A 25 11.64 -5.40 2.83
C ILE A 25 12.83 -5.94 3.62
N ALA A 26 14.05 -5.75 3.12
CA ALA A 26 15.26 -6.19 3.81
C ALA A 26 15.38 -5.56 5.21
N PHE A 27 15.08 -4.25 5.36
CA PHE A 27 15.03 -3.62 6.68
C PHE A 27 13.97 -4.25 7.59
N GLN A 28 12.81 -4.59 7.04
CA GLN A 28 11.74 -5.23 7.82
C GLN A 28 12.16 -6.61 8.32
N GLU A 29 12.80 -7.40 7.46
CA GLU A 29 13.30 -8.73 7.79
C GLU A 29 14.43 -8.70 8.81
N GLU A 30 15.38 -7.76 8.65
CA GLU A 30 16.57 -7.67 9.50
C GLU A 30 16.26 -7.04 10.87
N TYR A 31 15.40 -6.01 10.91
CA TYR A 31 15.15 -5.24 12.14
C TYR A 31 13.67 -4.94 12.41
N GLY A 32 12.88 -4.70 11.36
CA GLY A 32 11.51 -4.17 11.52
C GLY A 32 10.55 -5.12 12.24
N ASN A 33 10.67 -6.44 12.04
CA ASN A 33 9.80 -7.41 12.71
C ASN A 33 10.00 -7.39 14.23
N ASP A 34 11.26 -7.41 14.69
CA ASP A 34 11.59 -7.32 16.11
C ASP A 34 11.14 -5.97 16.71
N LEU A 35 11.32 -4.88 15.96
CA LEU A 35 10.87 -3.54 16.37
C LEU A 35 9.34 -3.47 16.47
N ASP A 36 8.60 -4.08 15.54
CA ASP A 36 7.14 -4.14 15.57
C ASP A 36 6.64 -4.97 16.78
N GLU A 37 7.31 -6.07 17.11
CA GLU A 37 7.00 -6.86 18.31
C GLU A 37 7.30 -6.11 19.61
N TRP A 38 8.43 -5.41 19.67
CA TRP A 38 8.79 -4.59 20.82
C TRP A 38 7.77 -3.45 21.01
N LEU A 39 7.41 -2.76 19.94
CA LEU A 39 6.42 -1.69 20.00
C LEU A 39 5.05 -2.20 20.49
N LYS A 40 4.62 -3.40 20.05
CA LYS A 40 3.38 -4.01 20.56
C LYS A 40 3.44 -4.24 22.08
N LYS A 41 4.55 -4.79 22.58
CA LYS A 41 4.76 -4.98 24.02
C LYS A 41 4.68 -3.65 24.78
N ILE A 42 5.32 -2.60 24.26
CA ILE A 42 5.27 -1.25 24.86
C ILE A 42 3.85 -0.71 24.92
N VAL A 43 3.08 -0.87 23.83
CA VAL A 43 1.68 -0.40 23.77
C VAL A 43 0.81 -1.09 24.83
N GLU A 44 1.07 -2.37 25.09
CA GLU A 44 0.36 -3.20 26.07
C GLU A 44 0.79 -2.93 27.53
N MET A 45 1.90 -2.23 27.77
CA MET A 45 2.34 -1.85 29.11
C MET A 45 1.40 -0.83 29.75
N GLU A 46 1.23 -0.95 31.08
CA GLU A 46 0.57 0.07 31.89
C GLU A 46 1.33 1.40 31.81
N ASP A 47 0.57 2.49 31.77
CA ASP A 47 1.15 3.83 31.75
C ASP A 47 1.90 4.11 33.06
N GLY A 48 3.15 4.55 32.93
CA GLY A 48 4.00 4.87 34.08
C GLY A 48 5.48 4.94 33.71
N PRO A 49 6.35 5.19 34.70
CA PRO A 49 7.78 5.42 34.46
C PRO A 49 8.48 4.28 33.72
N MET A 50 8.06 3.03 33.91
CA MET A 50 8.65 1.88 33.21
C MET A 50 8.33 1.90 31.71
N LYS A 51 7.10 2.26 31.32
CA LYS A 51 6.72 2.41 29.92
C LYS A 51 7.47 3.57 29.26
N GLU A 52 7.65 4.67 29.97
CA GLU A 52 8.44 5.82 29.49
C GLU A 52 9.90 5.44 29.23
N LEU A 53 10.53 4.70 30.15
CA LEU A 53 11.90 4.20 29.98
C LEU A 53 11.99 3.26 28.76
N GLU A 54 11.05 2.34 28.63
CA GLU A 54 11.01 1.39 27.50
C GLU A 54 10.82 2.11 26.16
N VAL A 55 9.99 3.15 26.11
CA VAL A 55 9.81 4.00 24.93
C VAL A 55 11.13 4.68 24.53
N VAL A 56 11.89 5.20 25.50
CA VAL A 56 13.18 5.84 25.23
C VAL A 56 14.17 4.82 24.66
N GLU A 57 14.27 3.64 25.27
CA GLU A 57 15.15 2.57 24.79
C GLU A 57 14.77 2.12 23.38
N PHE A 58 13.47 1.93 23.11
CA PHE A 58 12.96 1.62 21.79
C PHE A 58 13.33 2.67 20.74
N GLN A 59 13.19 3.96 21.06
CA GLN A 59 13.53 5.03 20.11
C GLN A 59 15.04 5.07 19.82
N MET A 60 15.87 4.86 20.83
CA MET A 60 17.32 4.75 20.64
C MET A 60 17.68 3.54 19.77
N GLU A 61 17.08 2.38 20.03
CA GLU A 61 17.36 1.18 19.26
C GLU A 61 16.90 1.33 17.80
N LYS A 62 15.68 1.85 17.61
CA LYS A 62 15.14 2.13 16.27
C LYS A 62 16.06 3.06 15.48
N MET A 63 16.57 4.12 16.13
CA MET A 63 17.53 5.04 15.52
C MET A 63 18.80 4.30 15.07
N PHE A 64 19.45 3.56 15.96
CA PHE A 64 20.69 2.86 15.65
C PHE A 64 20.50 1.81 14.55
N ARG A 65 19.47 0.98 14.64
CA ARG A 65 19.17 -0.05 13.62
C ARG A 65 18.87 0.54 12.26
N THR A 66 18.04 1.58 12.20
CA THR A 66 17.71 2.27 10.94
C THR A 66 18.96 2.84 10.30
N PHE A 67 19.78 3.55 11.09
CA PHE A 67 20.99 4.15 10.57
C PHE A 67 22.00 3.08 10.14
N ALA A 68 22.20 2.04 10.96
CA ALA A 68 23.10 0.92 10.69
C ALA A 68 22.76 0.21 9.39
N PHE A 69 21.47 -0.05 9.15
CA PHE A 69 20.97 -0.66 7.92
C PHE A 69 21.39 0.14 6.68
N PHE A 70 21.08 1.44 6.62
CA PHE A 70 21.40 2.27 5.45
C PHE A 70 22.89 2.59 5.34
N ALA A 71 23.61 2.67 6.46
CA ALA A 71 25.04 2.86 6.50
C ALA A 71 25.83 1.57 6.21
N ASN A 72 25.15 0.42 6.12
CA ASN A 72 25.75 -0.91 5.98
C ASN A 72 26.82 -1.19 7.07
N CYS A 73 26.44 -0.95 8.32
CA CYS A 73 27.25 -1.25 9.51
C CYS A 73 26.40 -1.93 10.59
N THR A 74 26.99 -2.21 11.76
CA THR A 74 26.26 -2.84 12.87
C THR A 74 25.79 -1.81 13.89
N PRO A 75 24.63 -2.02 14.55
CA PRO A 75 24.18 -1.14 15.64
C PRO A 75 25.22 -1.00 16.77
N GLU A 76 25.95 -2.06 17.10
CA GLU A 76 26.97 -2.08 18.15
C GLU A 76 28.12 -1.12 17.82
N ALA A 77 28.59 -1.14 16.56
CA ALA A 77 29.65 -0.25 16.10
C ALA A 77 29.23 1.24 16.17
N LEU A 78 27.93 1.53 16.11
CA LEU A 78 27.40 2.89 16.27
C LEU A 78 27.24 3.29 17.75
N LYS A 79 26.90 2.34 18.63
CA LYS A 79 26.73 2.59 20.07
C LYS A 79 28.06 2.89 20.76
N GLU A 80 29.15 2.28 20.31
CA GLU A 80 30.51 2.51 20.83
C GLU A 80 31.20 3.73 20.20
N SER A 81 30.56 4.37 19.22
CA SER A 81 31.13 5.46 18.45
C SER A 81 31.03 6.80 19.20
N GLU A 82 32.05 7.66 19.05
CA GLU A 82 31.99 9.05 19.52
C GLU A 82 30.97 9.91 18.74
N PHE A 83 30.34 9.35 17.70
CA PHE A 83 29.44 10.07 16.80
C PHE A 83 27.95 9.90 17.11
N VAL A 84 27.56 9.39 18.28
CA VAL A 84 26.13 9.20 18.65
C VAL A 84 25.30 10.47 18.44
N ASP A 85 25.80 11.64 18.86
CA ASP A 85 25.09 12.91 18.66
C ASP A 85 24.89 13.25 17.18
N LYS A 86 25.87 12.95 16.32
CA LYS A 86 25.75 13.16 14.87
C LYS A 86 24.74 12.19 14.25
N ILE A 87 24.75 10.93 14.68
CA ILE A 87 23.80 9.90 14.24
C ILE A 87 22.38 10.33 14.61
N ALA A 88 22.17 10.79 15.84
CA ALA A 88 20.88 11.30 16.30
C ALA A 88 20.41 12.48 15.45
N ASN A 89 21.28 13.46 15.21
CA ASN A 89 20.95 14.61 14.37
C ASN A 89 20.54 14.20 12.94
N ILE A 90 21.27 13.27 12.32
CA ILE A 90 20.94 12.78 10.96
C ILE A 90 19.64 12.00 10.98
N TYR A 91 19.43 11.15 11.98
CA TYR A 91 18.22 10.35 12.10
C TYR A 91 16.98 11.25 12.24
N TYR A 92 16.98 12.18 13.19
CA TYR A 92 15.81 13.04 13.43
C TYR A 92 15.59 14.08 12.32
N ALA A 93 16.65 14.54 11.66
CA ALA A 93 16.51 15.49 10.56
C ALA A 93 16.08 14.84 9.24
N CYS A 94 16.32 13.54 9.05
CA CYS A 94 16.10 12.87 7.77
C CYS A 94 15.33 11.55 7.90
N LEU A 95 15.90 10.56 8.58
CA LEU A 95 15.35 9.19 8.58
C LEU A 95 14.01 9.07 9.32
N SER A 96 13.79 9.79 10.42
CA SER A 96 12.48 9.77 11.11
C SER A 96 11.39 10.40 10.23
N VAL A 97 11.72 11.53 9.60
CA VAL A 97 10.82 12.26 8.69
C VAL A 97 10.51 11.44 7.44
N LEU A 98 11.45 10.62 6.97
CA LEU A 98 11.28 9.71 5.85
C LEU A 98 10.10 8.75 6.08
N PHE A 99 10.06 8.09 7.24
CA PHE A 99 8.96 7.17 7.57
C PHE A 99 7.64 7.90 7.83
N GLU A 100 7.68 9.11 8.41
CA GLU A 100 6.47 9.93 8.55
C GLU A 100 5.91 10.37 7.19
N SER A 101 6.78 10.58 6.20
CA SER A 101 6.42 11.00 4.85
C SER A 101 5.72 9.90 4.05
N GLU A 102 5.84 8.62 4.45
CA GLU A 102 5.09 7.51 3.85
C GLU A 102 3.58 7.79 3.86
N SER A 103 3.06 8.37 4.94
CA SER A 103 1.63 8.71 5.08
C SER A 103 1.16 9.89 4.20
N LYS A 104 2.09 10.62 3.58
CA LYS A 104 1.84 11.88 2.86
C LYS A 104 2.05 11.75 1.35
N VAL A 105 2.38 10.56 0.85
CA VAL A 105 2.61 10.35 -0.59
C VAL A 105 1.31 10.54 -1.35
N GLU A 106 1.37 11.37 -2.39
CA GLU A 106 0.25 11.56 -3.30
C GLU A 106 0.25 10.47 -4.37
N CYS A 107 -0.89 9.78 -4.52
CA CYS A 107 -1.11 8.85 -5.60
C CYS A 107 -1.17 9.61 -6.95
N ARG A 108 -0.31 9.22 -7.89
CA ARG A 108 -0.31 9.74 -9.27
C ARG A 108 -0.73 8.62 -10.21
N GLN A 109 -1.39 8.97 -11.31
CA GLN A 109 -1.78 7.97 -12.32
C GLN A 109 -0.59 7.53 -13.18
N GLU A 110 0.45 8.37 -13.27
CA GLU A 110 1.62 8.15 -14.11
C GLU A 110 2.92 8.42 -13.34
N TYR A 111 3.92 7.58 -13.56
CA TYR A 111 5.25 7.63 -12.97
C TYR A 111 6.32 7.49 -14.06
N SER A 112 7.43 8.21 -13.91
CA SER A 112 8.62 8.00 -14.72
C SER A 112 9.63 7.18 -13.94
N TRP A 113 9.96 6.00 -14.44
CA TRP A 113 10.89 5.08 -13.78
C TRP A 113 11.71 4.30 -14.81
N LYS A 114 13.03 4.19 -14.56
CA LYS A 114 14.02 3.61 -15.48
C LYS A 114 13.97 4.20 -16.91
N GLY A 115 13.61 5.48 -17.03
CA GLY A 115 13.49 6.17 -18.32
C GLY A 115 12.23 5.82 -19.12
N GLU A 116 11.31 5.06 -18.52
CA GLU A 116 10.04 4.66 -19.13
C GLU A 116 8.85 5.25 -18.37
N THR A 117 7.72 5.35 -19.05
CA THR A 117 6.43 5.73 -18.44
C THR A 117 5.73 4.49 -17.91
N TRP A 118 5.34 4.55 -16.64
CA TRP A 118 4.56 3.54 -15.95
C TRP A 118 3.24 4.17 -15.49
N VAL A 119 2.15 3.44 -15.62
CA VAL A 119 0.81 3.93 -15.27
C VAL A 119 0.14 2.96 -14.30
N LEU A 120 -0.71 3.52 -13.44
CA LEU A 120 -1.59 2.74 -12.60
C LEU A 120 -2.79 2.29 -13.41
N HIS A 121 -2.95 0.97 -13.57
CA HIS A 121 -4.11 0.40 -14.24
C HIS A 121 -5.19 0.07 -13.21
N PRO A 122 -6.30 0.81 -13.15
CA PRO A 122 -7.39 0.47 -12.24
C PRO A 122 -8.06 -0.84 -12.64
N PRO A 123 -8.52 -1.64 -11.66
CA PRO A 123 -9.37 -2.78 -11.96
C PRO A 123 -10.68 -2.24 -12.51
N SER A 124 -10.87 -2.33 -13.82
CA SER A 124 -12.17 -2.08 -14.44
C SER A 124 -13.00 -3.38 -14.35
N LEU A 125 -14.33 -3.30 -14.24
CA LEU A 125 -15.24 -4.45 -14.07
C LEU A 125 -16.36 -4.44 -15.12
N LYS A 126 -16.03 -4.05 -16.35
CA LYS A 126 -16.90 -4.05 -17.53
C LYS A 126 -16.91 -5.42 -18.21
N HIS A 127 -18.06 -5.74 -18.78
CA HIS A 127 -18.30 -7.00 -19.49
C HIS A 127 -17.51 -7.03 -20.81
N GLY A 128 -16.60 -8.00 -20.96
CA GLY A 128 -15.86 -8.25 -22.21
C GLY A 128 -14.35 -8.06 -22.14
N ASP A 129 -13.84 -7.47 -21.05
CA ASP A 129 -12.40 -7.25 -20.88
C ASP A 129 -11.79 -8.42 -20.09
N LYS A 130 -10.85 -9.16 -20.71
CA LYS A 130 -10.14 -10.28 -20.05
C LYS A 130 -9.29 -9.84 -18.86
N MET A 131 -8.87 -8.58 -18.87
CA MET A 131 -8.08 -7.93 -17.82
C MET A 131 -8.84 -7.68 -16.51
N GLN A 132 -10.15 -7.92 -16.44
CA GLN A 132 -11.02 -7.25 -15.46
C GLN A 132 -11.52 -8.10 -14.29
N PHE A 133 -11.22 -9.39 -14.27
CA PHE A 133 -11.60 -10.25 -13.14
C PHE A 133 -10.43 -11.05 -12.58
N GLY A 134 -9.57 -11.61 -13.43
CA GLY A 134 -8.37 -12.36 -13.00
C GLY A 134 -7.45 -11.51 -12.11
N GLU A 135 -7.06 -10.33 -12.58
CA GLU A 135 -6.23 -9.37 -11.81
C GLU A 135 -6.83 -9.04 -10.43
N PHE A 136 -8.14 -8.83 -10.38
CA PHE A 136 -8.85 -8.49 -9.14
C PHE A 136 -8.88 -9.69 -8.18
N ILE A 137 -9.13 -10.89 -8.70
CA ILE A 137 -9.11 -12.13 -7.93
C ILE A 137 -7.69 -12.37 -7.40
N ASP A 138 -6.67 -12.26 -8.23
CA ASP A 138 -5.29 -12.46 -7.82
C ASP A 138 -4.86 -11.42 -6.78
N SER A 139 -5.17 -10.15 -6.99
CA SER A 139 -4.90 -9.09 -6.01
C SER A 139 -5.60 -9.34 -4.67
N LYS A 140 -6.86 -9.77 -4.71
CA LYS A 140 -7.61 -10.13 -3.50
C LYS A 140 -7.01 -11.35 -2.82
N GLN A 141 -6.63 -12.37 -3.60
CA GLN A 141 -6.02 -13.59 -3.08
C GLN A 141 -4.66 -13.30 -2.45
N VAL A 142 -3.86 -12.41 -3.04
CA VAL A 142 -2.61 -11.91 -2.46
C VAL A 142 -2.88 -11.32 -1.07
N VAL A 143 -3.80 -10.36 -0.97
CA VAL A 143 -4.18 -9.73 0.31
C VAL A 143 -4.68 -10.76 1.34
N GLN A 144 -5.53 -11.70 0.92
CA GLN A 144 -6.04 -12.75 1.81
C GLN A 144 -4.95 -13.71 2.28
N ASN A 145 -4.05 -14.12 1.39
CA ASN A 145 -2.91 -14.98 1.71
C ASN A 145 -2.00 -14.32 2.75
N LEU A 146 -1.82 -12.99 2.69
CA LEU A 146 -1.01 -12.27 3.66
C LEU A 146 -1.66 -12.21 5.04
N ILE A 147 -2.97 -11.94 5.10
CA ILE A 147 -3.73 -11.96 6.35
C ILE A 147 -3.61 -13.35 7.01
N ALA A 148 -3.61 -14.42 6.20
CA ALA A 148 -3.52 -15.79 6.68
C ALA A 148 -2.09 -16.23 7.05
N LEU A 149 -1.07 -15.79 6.32
CA LEU A 149 0.33 -16.25 6.47
C LEU A 149 1.17 -15.37 7.40
N GLY A 150 0.68 -14.21 7.83
CA GLY A 150 1.46 -13.28 8.66
C GLY A 150 2.74 -12.76 7.99
N LYS A 151 2.94 -13.00 6.70
CA LYS A 151 4.08 -12.51 5.91
C LYS A 151 4.12 -10.98 5.93
N SER A 152 5.34 -10.42 5.87
CA SER A 152 5.58 -8.99 5.92
C SER A 152 4.70 -8.25 4.90
N ARG A 153 4.00 -7.21 5.36
CA ARG A 153 3.11 -6.37 4.55
C ARG A 153 3.79 -5.77 3.31
N TRP A 154 5.12 -5.78 3.27
CA TRP A 154 5.93 -5.23 2.18
C TRP A 154 6.14 -6.22 1.03
N ASP A 155 6.14 -7.53 1.27
CA ASP A 155 6.17 -8.54 0.19
C ASP A 155 4.89 -8.50 -0.64
N ALA A 156 3.76 -8.22 0.02
CA ALA A 156 2.50 -7.90 -0.63
C ALA A 156 2.64 -6.78 -1.65
N MET A 157 3.36 -5.74 -1.24
CA MET A 157 3.50 -4.53 -2.02
C MET A 157 4.25 -4.82 -3.31
N LEU A 158 5.21 -5.77 -3.33
CA LEU A 158 5.87 -6.21 -4.57
C LEU A 158 4.85 -6.76 -5.57
N GLN A 159 4.02 -7.69 -5.12
CA GLN A 159 3.03 -8.34 -5.98
C GLN A 159 1.97 -7.35 -6.45
N LEU A 160 1.53 -6.46 -5.56
CA LEU A 160 0.58 -5.42 -5.88
C LEU A 160 1.16 -4.41 -6.89
N CYS A 161 2.42 -3.99 -6.72
CA CYS A 161 3.09 -3.15 -7.71
C CYS A 161 3.21 -3.89 -9.06
N ALA A 162 3.53 -5.18 -9.06
CA ALA A 162 3.63 -5.99 -10.28
C ALA A 162 2.31 -6.05 -11.07
N ILE A 163 1.16 -6.11 -10.38
CA ILE A 163 -0.16 -6.15 -11.00
C ILE A 163 -0.58 -4.78 -11.53
N TYR A 164 -0.45 -3.74 -10.69
CA TYR A 164 -1.10 -2.45 -10.93
C TYR A 164 -0.22 -1.42 -11.63
N LEU A 165 1.11 -1.47 -11.41
CA LEU A 165 2.06 -0.56 -12.04
C LEU A 165 2.62 -1.24 -13.30
N ARG A 166 2.13 -0.81 -14.46
CA ARG A 166 2.50 -1.40 -15.76
C ARG A 166 2.74 -0.32 -16.82
N LYS A 167 3.35 -0.69 -17.93
CA LYS A 167 3.45 0.22 -19.10
C LYS A 167 2.05 0.52 -19.67
N PRO A 168 1.85 1.65 -20.38
CA PRO A 168 0.52 2.05 -20.87
C PRO A 168 -0.23 1.01 -21.70
N SER A 169 0.50 0.18 -22.46
CA SER A 169 -0.06 -0.86 -23.33
C SER A 169 0.26 -2.29 -22.85
N GLU A 170 0.70 -2.45 -21.60
CA GLU A 170 1.06 -3.74 -21.05
C GLU A 170 -0.15 -4.41 -20.40
N GLU A 171 -0.60 -5.50 -21.00
CA GLU A 171 -1.63 -6.36 -20.41
C GLU A 171 -1.06 -7.12 -19.21
N TYR A 172 -1.95 -7.53 -18.31
CA TYR A 172 -1.56 -8.36 -17.19
C TYR A 172 -1.30 -9.79 -17.65
N ASP A 173 -0.25 -10.35 -17.07
CA ASP A 173 0.12 -11.73 -17.24
C ASP A 173 0.31 -12.35 -15.85
N GLU A 174 -0.34 -13.49 -15.59
CA GLU A 174 -0.24 -14.20 -14.31
C GLU A 174 1.22 -14.58 -13.98
N SER A 175 2.08 -14.72 -14.98
CA SER A 175 3.52 -14.96 -14.79
C SER A 175 4.23 -13.83 -14.06
N PHE A 176 3.63 -12.63 -13.99
CA PHE A 176 4.14 -11.54 -13.15
C PHE A 176 4.24 -11.94 -11.69
N LEU A 177 3.40 -12.87 -11.23
CA LEU A 177 3.33 -13.30 -9.84
C LEU A 177 4.19 -14.53 -9.52
N TYR A 178 4.86 -15.13 -10.51
CA TYR A 178 5.72 -16.28 -10.26
C TYR A 178 6.90 -15.90 -9.36
N GLU A 179 7.26 -16.78 -8.44
CA GLU A 179 8.43 -16.60 -7.59
C GLU A 179 9.68 -16.49 -8.47
N ASN A 180 10.46 -15.42 -8.27
CA ASN A 180 11.62 -15.03 -9.09
C ASN A 180 11.30 -14.63 -10.53
N SER A 181 10.08 -14.17 -10.82
CA SER A 181 9.79 -13.53 -12.11
C SER A 181 10.63 -12.26 -12.27
N GLU A 182 11.00 -11.94 -13.53
CA GLU A 182 11.69 -10.70 -13.85
C GLU A 182 10.89 -9.47 -13.35
N ARG A 183 9.55 -9.57 -13.38
CA ARG A 183 8.65 -8.54 -12.87
C ARG A 183 8.81 -8.32 -11.37
N ILE A 184 8.84 -9.38 -10.55
CA ILE A 184 8.98 -9.25 -9.09
C ILE A 184 10.35 -8.69 -8.72
N GLU A 185 11.41 -9.18 -9.36
CA GLU A 185 12.77 -8.65 -9.14
C GLU A 185 12.87 -7.18 -9.56
N MET A 186 12.20 -6.80 -10.65
CA MET A 186 12.09 -5.40 -11.04
C MET A 186 11.39 -4.57 -9.95
N MET A 187 10.28 -5.07 -9.36
CA MET A 187 9.57 -4.37 -8.29
C MET A 187 10.39 -4.23 -7.00
N ARG A 188 11.41 -5.08 -6.75
CA ARG A 188 12.34 -4.88 -5.64
C ARG A 188 13.18 -3.62 -5.79
N GLU A 189 13.46 -3.19 -7.01
CA GLU A 189 14.19 -1.97 -7.30
C GLU A 189 13.29 -0.73 -7.38
N LEU A 190 11.99 -0.87 -7.14
CA LEU A 190 11.02 0.21 -7.25
C LEU A 190 11.27 1.26 -6.14
N PRO A 191 11.46 2.54 -6.47
CA PRO A 191 11.54 3.62 -5.49
C PRO A 191 10.32 3.64 -4.58
N MET A 192 10.53 3.92 -3.29
CA MET A 192 9.46 3.84 -2.30
C MET A 192 8.38 4.89 -2.47
N ASP A 193 8.67 6.05 -3.05
CA ASP A 193 7.64 7.05 -3.39
C ASP A 193 6.63 6.50 -4.41
N ILE A 194 7.11 5.74 -5.39
CA ILE A 194 6.24 5.06 -6.37
C ILE A 194 5.48 3.92 -5.69
N ALA A 195 6.17 3.06 -4.95
CA ALA A 195 5.55 1.91 -4.26
C ALA A 195 4.43 2.35 -3.30
N MET A 196 4.66 3.42 -2.52
CA MET A 196 3.64 4.01 -1.65
C MET A 196 2.46 4.56 -2.44
N GLY A 197 2.72 5.18 -3.59
CA GLY A 197 1.69 5.63 -4.52
C GLY A 197 0.73 4.49 -4.95
N VAL A 198 1.28 3.31 -5.25
CA VAL A 198 0.47 2.10 -5.53
C VAL A 198 -0.33 1.68 -4.29
N GLY A 199 0.27 1.70 -3.10
CA GLY A 199 -0.45 1.38 -1.86
C GLY A 199 -1.67 2.29 -1.60
N PHE A 200 -1.51 3.60 -1.83
CA PHE A 200 -2.61 4.56 -1.71
C PHE A 200 -3.68 4.36 -2.79
N PHE A 201 -3.26 4.11 -4.03
CA PHE A 201 -4.17 3.79 -5.12
C PHE A 201 -5.09 2.62 -4.78
N LEU A 202 -4.55 1.57 -4.16
CA LEU A 202 -5.32 0.40 -3.77
C LEU A 202 -6.29 0.69 -2.63
N THR A 203 -5.84 1.44 -1.64
CA THR A 203 -6.72 1.86 -0.54
C THR A 203 -7.92 2.67 -1.07
N ALA A 204 -7.68 3.58 -2.02
CA ALA A 204 -8.72 4.35 -2.70
C ALA A 204 -9.62 3.49 -3.62
N SER A 205 -9.03 2.54 -4.37
CA SER A 205 -9.77 1.69 -5.31
C SER A 205 -10.63 0.63 -4.62
N MET A 206 -10.14 0.05 -3.52
CA MET A 206 -10.89 -0.90 -2.70
C MET A 206 -12.06 -0.23 -1.99
N SER A 207 -11.86 0.99 -1.44
CA SER A 207 -12.94 1.76 -0.81
C SER A 207 -14.03 2.15 -1.82
N LEU A 208 -13.64 2.56 -3.03
CA LEU A 208 -14.59 2.84 -4.11
C LEU A 208 -15.39 1.59 -4.53
N SER A 209 -14.72 0.44 -4.63
CA SER A 209 -15.36 -0.83 -4.99
C SER A 209 -16.34 -1.29 -3.92
N ILE A 210 -15.98 -1.23 -2.64
CA ILE A 210 -16.87 -1.56 -1.52
C ILE A 210 -18.12 -0.66 -1.53
N HIS A 211 -17.95 0.65 -1.73
CA HIS A 211 -19.07 1.58 -1.84
C HIS A 211 -19.98 1.25 -3.03
N HIS A 212 -19.40 0.91 -4.19
CA HIS A 212 -20.16 0.51 -5.37
C HIS A 212 -20.97 -0.78 -5.10
N PHE A 213 -20.35 -1.81 -4.52
CA PHE A 213 -21.04 -3.05 -4.15
C PHE A 213 -22.13 -2.83 -3.09
N GLN A 214 -21.87 -2.05 -2.05
CA GLN A 214 -22.87 -1.74 -1.01
C GLN A 214 -24.03 -0.92 -1.58
N SER A 215 -23.76 0.04 -2.47
CA SER A 215 -24.83 0.81 -3.14
C SER A 215 -25.66 -0.03 -4.10
N SER A 216 -25.05 -1.05 -4.74
CA SER A 216 -25.76 -1.96 -5.64
C SER A 216 -26.74 -2.89 -4.92
N THR A 217 -26.50 -3.22 -3.64
CA THR A 217 -27.43 -4.04 -2.83
C THR A 217 -28.67 -3.28 -2.34
N VAL A 218 -28.70 -1.94 -2.46
CA VAL A 218 -29.86 -1.13 -2.02
C VAL A 218 -30.87 -0.90 -3.16
N ALA A 219 -30.54 -1.27 -4.40
CA ALA A 219 -31.36 -0.96 -5.58
C ALA A 219 -32.38 -2.06 -5.99
N GLU A 220 -32.48 -3.19 -5.30
CA GLU A 220 -33.44 -4.26 -5.63
C GLU A 220 -34.52 -4.49 -4.56
N SER A 221 -35.09 -3.41 -4.01
CA SER A 221 -36.28 -3.52 -3.16
C SER A 221 -37.29 -2.40 -3.38
N LYS A 222 -37.56 -2.04 -4.64
CA LYS A 222 -38.82 -1.38 -5.03
C LYS A 222 -39.23 -1.75 -6.45
N GLU A 223 -39.84 -2.92 -6.62
CA GLU A 223 -40.92 -3.11 -7.60
C GLU A 223 -41.77 -4.33 -7.22
N VAL A 224 -42.64 -4.15 -6.22
CA VAL A 224 -43.86 -4.94 -6.11
C VAL A 224 -45.01 -3.96 -5.90
N VAL A 225 -45.51 -3.41 -6.99
CA VAL A 225 -46.91 -2.99 -7.10
C VAL A 225 -47.45 -3.64 -8.36
N GLY A 226 -47.80 -4.92 -8.23
CA GLY A 226 -48.64 -5.60 -9.20
C GLY A 226 -50.05 -5.04 -9.10
N THR A 227 -50.37 -4.04 -9.92
CA THR A 227 -51.73 -3.59 -10.12
C THR A 227 -52.46 -4.62 -10.98
N GLN A 228 -53.28 -5.45 -10.33
CA GLN A 228 -54.24 -6.32 -11.02
C GLN A 228 -55.22 -5.47 -11.84
N GLN A 229 -55.41 -5.89 -13.09
CA GLN A 229 -56.41 -5.40 -14.02
C GLN A 229 -57.82 -5.57 -13.43
N ASN A 230 -58.60 -4.49 -13.41
CA ASN A 230 -60.06 -4.57 -13.42
C ASN A 230 -60.56 -3.99 -14.74
N THR A 231 -61.07 -4.88 -15.59
CA THR A 231 -61.85 -4.59 -16.78
C THR A 231 -63.25 -4.09 -16.42
N SER A 232 -63.69 -2.97 -17.00
CA SER A 232 -65.09 -2.65 -17.36
C SER A 232 -65.07 -1.30 -18.09
N SER A 233 -65.02 -1.30 -19.43
CA SER A 233 -66.19 -1.16 -20.31
C SER A 233 -66.99 0.12 -20.06
N ASN A 234 -66.74 1.15 -20.86
CA ASN A 234 -67.79 2.08 -21.29
C ASN A 234 -67.54 2.40 -22.77
N GLY A 235 -68.22 1.65 -23.62
CA GLY A 235 -68.35 1.94 -25.04
C GLY A 235 -69.39 3.03 -25.28
N ASP A 236 -69.10 3.80 -26.32
CA ASP A 236 -69.98 4.73 -27.02
C ASP A 236 -71.39 4.19 -27.27
N GLY A 237 -72.37 5.07 -27.20
CA GLY A 237 -73.77 4.76 -27.49
C GLY A 237 -74.70 5.96 -27.35
N SER A 238 -74.48 6.98 -28.16
CA SER A 238 -75.42 8.09 -28.39
C SER A 238 -76.74 7.60 -29.01
N ILE A 239 -77.90 7.80 -28.35
CA ILE A 239 -79.22 7.87 -29.00
C ILE A 239 -80.16 8.87 -28.28
N SER A 240 -80.46 9.97 -29.00
CA SER A 240 -81.73 10.70 -29.17
C SER A 240 -82.46 11.47 -28.03
N LEU A 241 -82.58 12.79 -28.27
CA LEU A 241 -83.79 13.63 -28.48
C LEU A 241 -84.82 13.92 -27.36
N ASN A 242 -84.91 15.24 -27.08
CA ASN A 242 -86.08 16.12 -26.92
C ASN A 242 -86.99 16.05 -25.68
N PRO A 243 -87.73 17.13 -25.36
CA PRO A 243 -87.82 18.46 -25.99
C PRO A 243 -87.18 19.62 -25.18
#